data_AF-M5ESR7-F1
#
_entry.id   AF-M5ESR7-F1
#
_cell.length_a   1.000
_cell.length_b   1.000
_cell.length_c   1.000
_cell.angle_alpha   90.00
_cell.angle_beta   90.00
_cell.angle_gamma   90.00
#
_symmetry.space_group_name_H-M   'P 1'
#
loop_
_entity.id
_entity.type
_entity.pdbx_description
1 polymer ?
#
loop_
_entity_poly.entity_id
_entity_poly.type
_entity_poly.pdbx_seq_one_letter_code
_entity_poly.pdbx_strand_id
1 'polypeptide(L)' 'MAVRIKLPGGTLKMKVYRELRERERDRRVPVWKMGSLYLIWWSNRQRPSKDRRLG' A
#
# COMPACT_ATOMS: atom_id res chain seq x y z
N MET A 1 9.04 5.58 -12.23
CA MET A 1 8.75 6.60 -11.21
C MET A 1 7.49 6.28 -10.41
N ALA A 2 7.49 6.58 -9.10
CA ALA A 2 6.35 6.38 -8.22
C ALA A 2 6.20 7.56 -7.26
N VAL A 3 4.99 8.11 -7.13
CA VAL A 3 4.70 9.12 -6.11
C VAL A 3 4.47 8.40 -4.78
N ARG A 4 5.09 8.90 -3.72
CA ARG A 4 4.97 8.37 -2.35
C ARG A 4 4.40 9.45 -1.46
N ILE A 5 3.21 9.20 -0.91
CA ILE A 5 2.54 10.11 0.00
C ILE A 5 2.51 9.44 1.37
N LYS A 6 3.15 10.06 2.37
CA LYS A 6 3.03 9.63 3.77
C LYS A 6 1.69 10.12 4.29
N LEU A 7 0.88 9.20 4.79
CA LEU A 7 -0.45 9.47 5.34
C LEU A 7 -0.52 8.88 6.76
N PRO A 8 -1.40 9.39 7.63
CA PRO A 8 -1.64 8.75 8.93
C PRO A 8 -1.96 7.27 8.76
N GLY A 9 -1.19 6.41 9.44
CA GLY A 9 -1.36 4.95 9.38
C GLY A 9 -0.72 4.24 8.18
N GLY A 10 0.00 4.93 7.28
CA GLY A 10 0.60 4.26 6.12
C GLY A 10 1.34 5.14 5.14
N THR A 11 1.81 4.52 4.06
CA THR A 11 2.31 5.20 2.87
C THR A 11 1.51 4.76 1.67
N LEU A 12 0.90 5.71 0.96
CA LEU A 12 0.27 5.47 -0.32
C LEU A 12 1.33 5.62 -1.42
N LYS A 13 1.48 4.58 -2.22
CA LYS A 13 2.31 4.62 -3.43
C LYS A 13 1.39 4.68 -4.64
N MET A 14 1.70 5.58 -5.55
CA MET A 14 0.95 5.76 -6.79
C MET A 14 1.89 5.62 -7.98
N LYS A 15 1.49 4.79 -8.95
CA LYS A 15 2.27 4.40 -10.12
C LYS A 15 1.41 4.43 -11.38
N VAL A 16 2.05 4.47 -12.54
CA VAL A 16 1.40 4.17 -13.83
C VAL A 16 1.68 2.72 -14.25
N TYR A 17 0.91 2.16 -15.17
CA TYR A 17 1.01 0.74 -15.57
C TYR A 17 2.43 0.29 -15.96
N ARG A 18 3.15 1.15 -16.70
CA ARG A 18 4.51 0.87 -17.18
C ARG A 18 5.52 0.73 -16.03
N GLU A 19 5.20 1.30 -14.87
CA GLU A 19 6.05 1.38 -13.67
C GLU A 19 5.69 0.32 -12.62
N LEU A 20 4.67 -0.49 -12.89
CA LEU A 20 4.34 -1.65 -12.07
C LEU A 20 5.42 -2.70 -12.19
N ARG A 21 5.87 -3.20 -11.05
CA ARG A 21 6.72 -4.40 -10.96
C ARG A 21 5.92 -5.60 -11.43
N GLU A 22 6.59 -6.65 -11.91
CA GLU A 22 5.92 -7.89 -12.34
C GLU A 22 4.94 -8.42 -11.30
N ARG A 23 5.31 -8.46 -10.01
CA ARG A 23 4.40 -8.88 -8.93
C ARG A 23 3.14 -8.01 -8.79
N GLU A 24 3.24 -6.71 -9.09
CA GLU A 24 2.09 -5.79 -9.07
C GLU A 24 1.24 -5.96 -10.34
N ARG A 25 1.85 -6.26 -11.50
CA ARG A 25 1.15 -6.58 -12.76
C ARG A 25 0.42 -7.92 -12.68
N ASP A 26 1.05 -8.92 -12.09
CA ASP A 26 0.50 -10.25 -11.83
C ASP A 26 -0.54 -10.25 -10.69
N ARG A 27 -0.87 -9.07 -10.15
CA ARG A 27 -1.86 -8.87 -9.08
C ARG A 27 -1.59 -9.72 -7.82
N ARG A 28 -0.31 -10.09 -7.59
CA ARG A 28 0.12 -10.84 -6.39
C ARG A 28 0.14 -9.99 -5.13
N VAL A 29 -0.05 -8.68 -5.26
CA VAL A 29 -0.19 -7.73 -4.17
C VAL A 29 -1.47 -6.91 -4.39
N PRO A 30 -2.11 -6.39 -3.33
CA PRO A 30 -3.29 -5.56 -3.47
C PRO A 30 -2.95 -4.26 -4.21
N VAL A 31 -3.47 -4.13 -5.44
CA VAL A 31 -3.33 -2.95 -6.29
C VAL A 31 -4.73 -2.46 -6.68
N TRP A 32 -5.00 -1.18 -6.48
CA TRP A 32 -6.22 -0.53 -6.94
C TRP A 32 -5.95 0.29 -8.19
N LYS A 33 -6.77 0.10 -9.24
CA LYS A 33 -6.67 0.89 -10.48
C LYS A 33 -7.70 2.01 -10.45
N MET A 34 -7.26 3.25 -10.61
CA MET A 34 -8.12 4.42 -10.75
C MET A 34 -7.67 5.21 -11.99
N GLY A 35 -8.45 5.10 -13.08
CA GLY A 35 -8.06 5.64 -14.38
C GLY A 35 -6.77 5.01 -14.91
N SER A 36 -5.76 5.83 -15.17
CA SER A 36 -4.41 5.42 -15.63
C SER A 36 -3.43 5.12 -14.48
N LEU A 37 -3.87 5.32 -13.23
CA LEU A 37 -3.05 5.22 -12.03
C LEU A 37 -3.34 3.94 -11.26
N TYR A 38 -2.30 3.43 -10.62
CA TYR A 38 -2.29 2.24 -9.79
C TYR A 38 -1.84 2.64 -8.39
N LEU A 39 -2.72 2.41 -7.43
CA LEU A 39 -2.59 2.76 -6.03
C LEU A 39 -2.23 1.52 -5.21
N ILE A 40 -1.23 1.66 -4.35
CA ILE A 40 -0.74 0.61 -3.46
C ILE A 40 -0.64 1.20 -2.05
N TRP A 41 -1.45 0.68 -1.13
CA TRP A 41 -1.41 1.08 0.27
C TRP A 41 -0.43 0.21 1.06
N TRP A 42 0.54 0.84 1.70
CA TRP A 42 1.40 0.21 2.69
C TRP A 42 0.98 0.69 4.07
N SER A 43 0.27 -0.16 4.81
CA SER A 43 -0.10 0.13 6.19
C SER A 43 1.14 0.14 7.08
N ASN A 44 1.33 1.21 7.84
CA ASN A 44 2.36 1.31 8.88
C ASN A 44 1.82 0.94 10.26
N ARG A 45 0.62 0.33 10.32
CA ARG A 45 0.14 -0.32 11.55
C ARG A 45 1.15 -1.41 11.91
N GLN A 46 2.14 -1.04 12.72
CA GLN A 46 2.64 -1.95 13.74
C GLN A 46 1.37 -2.49 14.40
N ARG A 47 1.18 -3.81 14.33
CA ARG A 47 0.09 -4.49 15.01
C ARG A 47 -0.07 -3.81 16.37
N PRO A 48 -1.26 -3.34 16.79
CA PRO A 48 -1.42 -3.05 18.20
C PRO A 48 -1.03 -4.34 18.88
N SER A 49 0.08 -4.31 19.64
CA SER A 49 0.42 -5.42 20.50
C SER A 49 -0.84 -5.67 21.30
N LYS A 50 -1.41 -6.87 21.16
CA LYS A 50 -2.46 -7.33 22.06
C LYS A 50 -1.78 -7.51 23.42
N ASP A 51 -1.47 -6.41 24.10
CA ASP A 51 -1.03 -6.43 25.48
C ASP A 51 -2.22 -5.99 26.33
N ARG A 52 -2.77 -7.02 27.00
CA ARG A 52 -3.36 -6.93 28.33
C ARG A 52 -4.80 -6.39 28.45
N ARG A 53 -5.76 -7.24 28.09
CA ARG A 53 -6.94 -7.45 28.96
C ARG A 53 -6.60 -8.51 30.00
N LEU A 54 -5.96 -8.10 31.08
CA LEU A 54 -6.06 -8.72 32.40
C LEU A 54 -5.92 -7.59 33.41
N GLY A 55 -7.04 -7.27 34.05
CA GLY A 55 -7.26 -6.17 34.99
C GLY A 55 -8.75 -6.04 35.20
#